data_AF-A0A3Q9BQL0-F1
#
_entry.id   AF-A0A3Q9BQL0-F1
#
_cell.length_a   1.000
_cell.length_b   1.000
_cell.length_c   1.000
_cell.angle_alpha   90.00
_cell.angle_beta   90.00
_cell.angle_gamma   90.00
#
_symmetry.space_group_name_H-M   'P 1'
#
loop_
_entity.id
_entity.type
_entity.pdbx_description
1 polymer ?
#
loop_
_entity_poly.entity_id
_entity_poly.type
_entity_poly.pdbx_seq_one_letter_code
_entity_poly.pdbx_strand_id
1 'polypeptide(L)'
;MLLRSALLFPLFSLCMLSACDRLGLADPAKDAAAKEADARATGSACRHAGRGVEDCYTQNPDASRAAVFAGWKEMNDYMRENKIEEVKPDTSAAAAKAAAEEASSAAAKASEEASASEKSKSSKKSAKP
;
A
#
# COMPACT_ATOMS: atom_id res chain seq x y z
N MET A 1 2.22 -16.82 57.33
CA MET A 1 1.14 -16.48 56.37
C MET A 1 1.33 -15.10 55.74
N LEU A 2 1.75 -14.07 56.49
CA LEU A 2 1.95 -12.71 55.94
C LEU A 2 2.96 -12.62 54.77
N LEU A 3 4.02 -13.44 54.78
CA LEU A 3 5.03 -13.47 53.70
C LEU A 3 4.49 -14.02 52.36
N ARG A 4 3.46 -14.87 52.39
CA ARG A 4 2.81 -15.41 51.18
C ARG A 4 1.84 -14.39 50.57
N SER A 5 1.11 -13.64 51.41
CA SER A 5 0.26 -12.54 50.95
C SER A 5 1.05 -11.36 50.40
N ALA A 6 2.25 -11.08 50.92
CA ALA A 6 3.13 -10.03 50.42
C ALA A 6 3.66 -10.28 48.99
N LEU A 7 3.78 -11.56 48.58
CA LEU A 7 4.20 -11.95 47.22
C LEU A 7 3.02 -12.00 46.22
N LEU A 8 1.78 -12.16 46.69
CA LEU A 8 0.60 -12.22 45.83
C LEU A 8 0.18 -10.84 45.31
N PHE A 9 0.43 -9.78 46.08
CA PHE A 9 0.10 -8.40 45.68
C PHE A 9 0.92 -7.88 44.46
N PRO A 10 2.27 -8.00 44.41
CA PRO A 10 3.02 -7.58 43.23
C PRO A 10 2.75 -8.47 42.00
N LEU A 11 2.48 -9.77 42.20
CA LEU A 11 2.14 -10.68 41.11
C LEU A 11 0.78 -10.33 40.47
N PHE A 12 -0.20 -9.94 41.29
CA PHE A 12 -1.49 -9.47 40.80
C PHE A 12 -1.39 -8.13 40.06
N SER A 13 -0.56 -7.19 40.54
CA SER A 13 -0.27 -5.93 39.83
C SER A 13 0.41 -6.16 38.47
N LEU A 14 1.35 -7.11 38.37
CA LEU A 14 1.95 -7.49 37.09
C LEU A 14 0.92 -8.09 36.12
N CYS A 15 0.04 -8.96 36.62
CA CYS A 15 -1.05 -9.53 35.80
C CYS A 15 -2.01 -8.45 35.30
N MET A 16 -2.41 -7.50 36.14
CA MET A 16 -3.29 -6.40 35.73
C MET A 16 -2.64 -5.48 34.69
N LEU A 17 -1.33 -5.22 34.78
CA LEU A 17 -0.62 -4.47 33.74
C LEU A 17 -0.60 -5.21 32.39
N SER A 18 -0.41 -6.54 32.40
CA SER A 18 -0.46 -7.36 31.19
C SER A 18 -1.88 -7.56 30.62
N ALA A 19 -2.92 -7.31 31.42
CA ALA A 19 -4.32 -7.50 31.01
C ALA A 19 -4.85 -6.35 30.13
N CYS A 20 -4.26 -5.16 30.22
CA CYS A 20 -4.65 -4.02 29.38
C CYS A 20 -4.40 -4.29 27.88
N ASP A 21 -3.35 -5.02 27.54
CA ASP A 21 -3.06 -5.44 26.17
C ASP A 21 -4.10 -6.41 25.60
N ARG A 22 -4.75 -7.20 26.46
CA ARG A 22 -5.80 -8.16 26.07
C ARG A 22 -7.19 -7.52 25.99
N LEU A 23 -7.33 -6.27 26.40
CA LEU A 23 -8.58 -5.51 26.37
C LEU A 23 -8.87 -4.87 25.00
N GLY A 24 -7.95 -4.99 24.04
CA GLY A 24 -8.15 -4.51 22.67
C GLY A 24 -8.21 -2.98 22.55
N LEU A 25 -7.70 -2.25 23.54
CA LEU A 25 -7.49 -0.81 23.42
C LEU A 25 -6.37 -0.54 22.42
N ALA A 26 -6.60 0.38 21.48
CA ALA A 26 -5.58 0.81 20.53
C ALA A 26 -4.36 1.33 21.29
N ASP A 27 -3.25 0.60 21.20
CA ASP A 27 -1.97 1.02 21.73
C ASP A 27 -1.22 1.74 20.60
N PRO A 28 -1.14 3.08 20.65
CA PRO A 28 -0.51 3.85 19.58
C PRO A 28 0.97 3.48 19.39
N ALA A 29 1.65 2.97 20.42
CA ALA A 29 3.03 2.50 20.29
C ALA A 29 3.09 1.18 19.51
N LYS A 30 2.15 0.26 19.73
CA LYS A 30 2.05 -0.98 18.95
C LYS A 30 1.65 -0.74 17.51
N ASP A 31 0.71 0.17 17.27
CA ASP A 31 0.30 0.53 15.92
C ASP A 31 1.45 1.20 15.14
N ALA A 32 2.23 2.06 15.79
CA ALA A 32 3.42 2.66 15.19
C ALA A 32 4.50 1.60 14.89
N ALA A 33 4.72 0.65 15.80
CA ALA A 33 5.66 -0.44 15.59
C ALA A 33 5.21 -1.38 14.45
N ALA A 34 3.91 -1.68 14.36
CA ALA A 34 3.34 -2.47 13.28
C ALA A 34 3.53 -1.77 11.93
N LYS A 35 3.22 -0.48 11.84
CA LYS A 35 3.45 0.32 10.61
C LYS A 35 4.92 0.37 10.20
N GLU A 36 5.84 0.44 11.16
CA GLU A 36 7.28 0.40 10.88
C GLU A 36 7.70 -0.98 10.35
N ALA A 37 7.20 -2.06 10.94
CA ALA A 37 7.43 -3.42 10.49
C ALA A 37 6.85 -3.67 9.08
N ASP A 38 5.64 -3.17 8.81
CA ASP A 38 5.00 -3.26 7.50
C ASP A 38 5.79 -2.48 6.44
N ALA A 39 6.32 -1.31 6.79
CA ALA A 39 7.17 -0.52 5.91
C ALA A 39 8.50 -1.25 5.60
N ARG A 40 9.13 -1.91 6.59
CA ARG A 40 10.29 -2.78 6.36
C ARG A 40 9.97 -3.95 5.44
N ALA A 41 8.85 -4.64 5.69
CA ALA A 41 8.40 -5.75 4.87
C ALA A 41 8.12 -5.31 3.42
N THR A 42 7.57 -4.12 3.24
CA THR A 42 7.35 -3.52 1.92
C THR A 42 8.68 -3.29 1.19
N GLY A 43 9.68 -2.72 1.87
CA GLY A 43 11.02 -2.51 1.32
C GLY A 43 11.70 -3.80 0.89
N SER A 44 11.63 -4.83 1.74
CA SER A 44 12.21 -6.14 1.45
C SER A 44 11.53 -6.81 0.25
N ALA A 45 10.20 -6.83 0.22
CA ALA A 45 9.43 -7.35 -0.91
C ALA A 45 9.76 -6.60 -2.22
N CYS A 46 9.91 -5.28 -2.14
CA CYS A 46 10.22 -4.46 -3.30
C CYS A 46 11.61 -4.78 -3.90
N ARG A 47 12.61 -5.06 -3.07
CA ARG A 47 13.91 -5.55 -3.55
C ARG A 47 13.80 -6.92 -4.19
N HIS A 48 13.08 -7.83 -3.55
CA HIS A 48 12.87 -9.18 -4.06
C HIS A 48 12.16 -9.18 -5.42
N ALA A 49 11.29 -8.20 -5.65
CA ALA A 49 10.63 -7.93 -6.93
C ALA A 49 11.56 -7.32 -8.02
N GLY A 50 12.82 -7.06 -7.70
CA GLY A 50 13.80 -6.47 -8.62
C GLY A 50 13.63 -4.97 -8.86
N ARG A 51 12.96 -4.25 -7.95
CA ARG A 51 12.75 -2.81 -8.08
C ARG A 51 13.81 -2.00 -7.34
N GLY A 52 14.09 -0.80 -7.87
CA GLY A 52 14.89 0.21 -7.19
C GLY A 52 14.12 0.86 -6.04
N VAL A 53 14.83 1.34 -5.02
CA VAL A 53 14.20 1.89 -3.81
C VAL A 53 13.34 3.13 -4.08
N GLU A 54 13.70 3.94 -5.08
CA GLU A 54 12.92 5.13 -5.45
C GLU A 54 11.51 4.79 -5.94
N ASP A 55 11.36 3.70 -6.69
CA ASP A 55 10.06 3.20 -7.14
C ASP A 55 9.22 2.68 -5.95
N CYS A 56 9.87 2.07 -4.96
CA CYS A 56 9.20 1.64 -3.73
C CYS A 56 8.59 2.83 -2.96
N TYR A 57 9.27 3.99 -2.96
CA TYR A 57 8.74 5.20 -2.33
C TYR A 57 7.55 5.78 -3.10
N THR A 58 7.59 5.75 -4.43
CA THR A 58 6.48 6.23 -5.25
C THR A 58 5.23 5.36 -5.09
N GLN A 59 5.39 4.04 -4.97
CA GLN A 59 4.26 3.11 -4.79
C GLN A 59 3.73 3.09 -3.35
N ASN A 60 4.51 3.52 -2.35
CA ASN A 60 4.15 3.46 -0.94
C ASN A 60 4.38 4.81 -0.24
N PRO A 61 3.61 5.87 -0.61
CA PRO A 61 3.82 7.21 -0.08
C PRO A 61 3.53 7.34 1.42
N ASP A 62 2.66 6.49 1.97
CA ASP A 62 2.29 6.49 3.39
C ASP A 62 3.24 5.68 4.27
N ALA A 63 4.15 4.91 3.66
CA ALA A 63 5.12 4.11 4.38
C ALA A 63 6.30 4.95 4.86
N SER A 64 6.84 4.62 6.04
CA SER A 64 8.07 5.24 6.53
C SER A 64 9.23 4.97 5.56
N ARG A 65 9.68 6.00 4.84
CA ARG A 65 10.81 5.88 3.88
C ARG A 65 12.05 5.29 4.52
N ALA A 66 12.33 5.61 5.78
CA ALA A 66 13.47 5.07 6.52
C ALA A 66 13.33 3.55 6.74
N ALA A 67 12.14 3.09 7.13
CA ALA A 67 11.87 1.67 7.35
C ALA A 67 11.85 0.88 6.03
N VAL A 68 11.27 1.45 4.97
CA VAL A 68 11.31 0.89 3.61
C VAL A 68 12.77 0.71 3.15
N PHE A 69 13.62 1.73 3.32
CA PHE A 69 15.04 1.62 2.95
C PHE A 69 15.76 0.54 3.76
N ALA A 70 15.50 0.46 5.07
CA ALA A 70 16.11 -0.54 5.93
C ALA A 70 15.78 -1.96 5.45
N GLY A 71 14.50 -2.25 5.22
CA GLY A 71 14.08 -3.56 4.71
C GLY A 71 14.58 -3.85 3.29
N TRP A 72 14.62 -2.84 2.42
CA TRP A 72 15.18 -2.99 1.06
C TRP A 72 16.67 -3.34 1.09
N LYS A 73 17.45 -2.66 1.95
CA LYS A 73 18.89 -2.91 2.11
C LYS A 73 19.14 -4.30 2.69
N GLU A 74 18.44 -4.66 3.76
CA GLU A 74 18.55 -5.98 4.41
C GLU A 74 18.29 -7.09 3.39
N MET A 75 17.22 -6.97 2.60
CA MET A 75 16.91 -7.95 1.55
C MET A 75 17.94 -7.92 0.42
N ASN A 76 18.46 -6.75 0.04
CA ASN A 76 19.48 -6.65 -1.00
C ASN A 76 20.76 -7.39 -0.61
N ASP A 77 21.22 -7.16 0.61
CA ASP A 77 22.42 -7.81 1.15
C ASP A 77 22.17 -9.32 1.26
N TYR A 78 21.01 -9.74 1.78
CA TYR A 78 20.62 -11.15 1.83
C TYR A 78 20.58 -11.82 0.45
N MET A 79 19.96 -11.21 -0.57
CA MET A 79 19.92 -11.80 -1.91
C MET A 79 21.31 -11.85 -2.57
N ARG A 80 22.18 -10.86 -2.31
CA ARG A 80 23.55 -10.84 -2.85
C ARG A 80 24.42 -11.94 -2.23
N GLU A 81 24.28 -12.16 -0.92
CA GLU A 81 24.98 -13.20 -0.19
C GLU A 81 24.50 -14.60 -0.60
N ASN A 82 23.19 -14.77 -0.83
CA ASN A 82 22.57 -16.05 -1.09
C ASN A 82 22.28 -16.33 -2.58
N LYS A 83 22.67 -15.42 -3.48
CA LYS A 83 22.46 -15.52 -4.94
C LYS A 83 20.99 -15.79 -5.30
N ILE A 84 20.09 -15.08 -4.65
CA ILE A 84 18.65 -15.21 -4.88
C ILE A 84 18.27 -14.35 -6.09
N GLU A 85 17.58 -14.96 -7.04
CA GLU A 85 17.07 -14.25 -8.21
C GLU A 85 15.84 -13.40 -7.87
N GLU A 86 15.71 -12.29 -8.57
CA GLU A 86 14.58 -11.39 -8.46
C GLU A 86 13.33 -12.00 -9.08
N VAL A 87 12.22 -12.01 -8.35
CA VAL A 87 10.93 -12.51 -8.84
C VAL A 87 10.15 -11.34 -9.41
N LYS A 88 10.22 -11.16 -10.74
CA LYS A 88 9.49 -10.09 -11.40
C LYS A 88 7.97 -10.27 -11.19
N PRO A 89 7.28 -9.27 -10.61
CA PRO A 89 5.85 -9.33 -10.47
C PRO A 89 5.19 -9.28 -11.84
N ASP A 90 4.22 -10.17 -12.07
CA ASP A 90 3.45 -10.18 -13.31
C ASP A 90 2.48 -8.99 -13.32
N THR A 91 2.88 -7.91 -14.02
CA THR A 91 2.08 -6.70 -14.17
C THR A 91 1.12 -6.77 -15.37
N SER A 92 1.06 -7.89 -16.10
CA SER A 92 0.24 -8.05 -17.30
C SER A 92 -1.25 -7.78 -17.02
N ALA A 93 -1.75 -8.23 -15.88
CA ALA A 93 -3.13 -7.99 -15.45
C ALA A 93 -3.42 -6.51 -15.10
N ALA A 94 -2.43 -5.79 -14.56
CA ALA A 94 -2.56 -4.38 -14.20
C ALA A 94 -2.47 -3.47 -15.44
N ALA A 95 -1.56 -3.78 -16.37
CA ALA A 95 -1.43 -3.08 -17.65
C ALA A 95 -2.68 -3.27 -18.53
N ALA A 96 -3.29 -4.46 -18.53
CA ALA A 96 -4.53 -4.72 -19.24
C ALA A 96 -5.72 -3.90 -18.68
N LYS A 97 -5.80 -3.71 -17.36
CA LYS A 97 -6.82 -2.85 -16.74
C LYS A 97 -6.62 -1.37 -17.06
N ALA A 98 -5.38 -0.88 -16.99
CA ALA A 98 -5.06 0.51 -17.33
C ALA A 98 -5.35 0.82 -18.81
N ALA A 99 -5.03 -0.10 -19.72
CA ALA A 99 -5.35 0.06 -21.14
C ALA A 99 -6.86 0.05 -21.42
N ALA A 100 -7.64 -0.73 -20.66
CA ALA A 100 -9.10 -0.76 -20.79
C ALA A 100 -9.77 0.52 -20.26
N GLU A 101 -9.26 1.11 -19.17
CA GLU A 101 -9.75 2.40 -18.65
C GLU A 101 -9.44 3.57 -19.60
N GLU A 102 -8.22 3.63 -20.14
CA GLU A 102 -7.82 4.64 -21.13
C GLU A 102 -8.66 4.54 -22.41
N ALA A 103 -8.91 3.32 -22.90
CA ALA A 103 -9.77 3.10 -24.06
C ALA A 103 -11.23 3.49 -23.81
N SER A 104 -11.75 3.24 -22.60
CA SER A 104 -13.11 3.64 -22.22
C SER A 104 -13.26 5.16 -22.06
N SER A 105 -12.25 5.84 -21.51
CA SER A 105 -12.20 7.30 -21.38
C SER A 105 -12.13 8.00 -22.74
N ALA A 106 -11.30 7.49 -23.65
CA ALA A 106 -11.17 7.99 -25.01
C ALA A 106 -12.46 7.79 -25.84
N ALA A 107 -13.13 6.64 -25.68
CA ALA A 107 -14.41 6.37 -26.35
C ALA A 107 -15.55 7.26 -25.84
N ALA A 108 -15.59 7.56 -24.54
CA ALA A 108 -16.59 8.46 -23.95
C ALA A 108 -16.45 9.90 -24.47
N LYS A 109 -15.22 10.44 -24.54
CA LYS A 109 -14.98 11.78 -25.09
C LYS A 109 -15.31 11.90 -26.57
N ALA A 110 -14.99 10.88 -27.37
CA ALA A 110 -15.29 10.87 -28.80
C ALA A 110 -16.82 10.82 -29.08
N SER A 111 -17.59 10.14 -28.22
CA SER A 111 -19.06 10.07 -28.38
C SER A 111 -19.77 11.38 -27.99
N GLU A 112 -19.19 12.17 -27.10
CA GLU A 112 -19.74 13.46 -26.66
C GLU A 112 -19.50 14.57 -27.69
N GLU A 113 -18.32 14.61 -28.33
CA GLU A 113 -18.01 15.55 -29.43
C GLU A 113 -18.82 15.24 -30.71
N ALA A 114 -19.09 13.97 -31.00
CA ALA A 114 -19.90 13.58 -32.16
C ALA A 114 -21.37 14.00 -32.03
N SER A 115 -21.95 13.89 -30.82
CA SER A 115 -23.35 14.30 -30.56
C SER A 115 -23.55 15.82 -30.59
N ALA A 116 -22.54 16.61 -30.23
CA ALA A 116 -22.60 18.07 -30.32
C ALA A 116 -22.54 18.58 -31.78
N SER A 117 -21.83 17.86 -32.66
CA SER A 117 -21.67 18.24 -34.07
C SER A 117 -22.92 17.99 -34.91
N GLU A 118 -23.65 16.88 -34.69
CA GLU A 118 -24.86 16.56 -35.47
C GLU A 118 -26.04 17.51 -35.19
N LYS A 119 -26.22 17.95 -33.94
CA LYS A 119 -27.32 18.87 -33.59
C LYS A 119 -27.16 20.27 -34.20
N SER A 120 -25.92 20.67 -34.53
CA SER A 120 -25.63 21.98 -35.15
C SER A 120 -25.90 22.03 -36.67
N LYS A 121 -25.86 20.88 -37.37
CA LYS A 121 -26.12 20.81 -38.83
C LYS A 121 -27.60 20.69 -39.19
N SER A 122 -28.44 20.10 -38.34
CA SER A 122 -29.86 19.89 -38.66
C SER A 122 -30.70 21.18 -38.62
N SER A 123 -30.32 22.20 -37.84
CA SER A 123 -31.09 23.47 -37.78
C SER A 123 -30.82 24.45 -38.93
N LYS A 124 -29.81 24.22 -39.77
CA LYS A 124 -29.43 25.17 -40.84
C LYS A 124 -29.97 24.83 -42.24
N LYS A 125 -30.61 23.67 -42.42
CA LYS A 125 -31.12 23.21 -43.73
C LYS A 125 -32.61 23.53 -43.99
N SER A 126 -33.34 24.12 -43.04
CA SER A 126 -34.80 24.30 -43.15
C SER A 126 -35.27 25.76 -43.34
N ALA A 127 -34.40 26.71 -43.70
CA ALA A 127 -34.82 28.11 -43.89
C ALA A 127 -34.23 28.74 -45.16
N LYS A 128 -34.76 28.38 -46.33
CA LYS A 128 -34.82 29.29 -47.48
C LYS A 128 -35.84 28.80 -48.53
N PRO A 129 -36.98 29.48 -48.75
CA PRO A 129 -37.51 29.66 -50.10
C PRO A 129 -36.64 30.66 -50.88
#